data_AF-A0A172UCN0-F1
#
_entry.id   AF-A0A172UCN0-F1
#
_cell.length_a   1.000
_cell.length_b   1.000
_cell.length_c   1.000
_cell.angle_alpha   90.00
_cell.angle_beta   90.00
_cell.angle_gamma   90.00
#
_symmetry.space_group_name_H-M   'P 1'
#
loop_
_entity.id
_entity.type
_entity.pdbx_description
1 polymer ?
#
loop_
_entity_poly.entity_id
_entity_poly.type
_entity_poly.pdbx_seq_one_letter_code
_entity_poly.pdbx_strand_id
1 'polypeptide(L)'
;MFASDALKEKLIVVAEHDEISALKIISTLKAKGFSHILQAASGEEIYQLLRPYSETPDAIGLIVLNTALPQCKVHEMCRNLSSTTTASVIPVLLLNSEHFECASEHCPTEPESDCLTYRIHTPVNTQELLLAVKFLLSLKQERQLRQRQEEQLINELAAKNVIDAKLKFLVAHDELTGLFNRSSFERQLRLILNRSNKTQKDGALLFIDVDRFSLINELEGFEVGDRLLVELAILVRKMTPPASLFARIGADEFCLFIENKTKKQAQLLAETIKNTVDNFRFFTGEVCYSASVSIGIATLDNSVSAFHPGEMILHARQACNFAKNTGRDKVCVYNSEDLTVKERRRDIYWVPLIRKALRDNSLFLVFQPVVQLADGNISHYEVLLRMRGEGDEIITPDQFIPVAERTGLIHAIDLWVVENAIDFLAALPSYMSYVSLAINLSSTAFQYPDLLSTISDKLEMTWVDAGRLTFEITETAAVDNFDKTRHMINKIRALGCKFALDDFGAGFCSFNYLKTFPVDYVKIDGQFIKNLLENETDQILVKSMVEIASKLGKKTIAEFVESTGTALKLKEIGVNFGQGYAFGKPDRNLIDSQVSNAILFAAPKSPTKVI
;
A
#
# COMPACT_ATOMS: atom_id res chain seq x y z
N MET A 1 13.52 59.76 37.78
CA MET A 1 12.36 59.21 37.04
C MET A 1 11.17 59.09 37.98
N PHE A 2 10.15 59.94 37.79
CA PHE A 2 8.88 59.86 38.53
C PHE A 2 8.11 58.60 38.11
N ALA A 3 7.20 58.11 38.96
CA ALA A 3 6.38 56.92 38.70
C ALA A 3 5.68 57.01 37.33
N SER A 4 5.53 55.87 36.65
CA SER A 4 4.73 55.73 35.42
C SER A 4 3.37 56.41 35.61
N ASP A 5 2.85 57.12 34.60
CA ASP A 5 1.57 57.81 34.69
C ASP A 5 0.42 56.85 35.04
N ALA A 6 0.51 55.57 34.64
CA ALA A 6 -0.42 54.52 35.01
C ALA A 6 -0.44 54.17 36.52
N LEU A 7 0.64 54.45 37.27
CA LEU A 7 0.67 54.27 38.73
C LEU A 7 0.00 55.42 39.46
N LYS A 8 -0.06 56.61 38.85
CA LYS A 8 -0.67 57.81 39.45
C LYS A 8 -2.20 57.79 39.38
N GLU A 9 -2.74 56.98 38.49
CA GLU A 9 -4.17 56.75 38.30
C GLU A 9 -4.74 55.67 39.25
N LYS A 10 -3.88 54.93 39.94
CA LYS A 10 -4.31 53.91 40.91
C LYS A 10 -4.97 54.56 42.13
N LEU A 11 -5.99 53.90 42.67
CA LEU A 11 -6.70 54.38 43.85
C LEU A 11 -5.77 54.37 45.09
N ILE A 12 -5.63 55.52 45.75
CA ILE A 12 -4.98 55.62 47.06
C ILE A 12 -6.05 55.95 48.10
N VAL A 13 -6.19 55.11 49.11
CA VAL A 13 -7.06 55.39 50.26
C VAL A 13 -6.22 55.97 51.38
N VAL A 14 -6.55 57.17 51.85
CA VAL A 14 -5.89 57.80 53.00
C VAL A 14 -6.83 57.71 54.20
N ALA A 15 -6.52 56.79 55.10
CA ALA A 15 -7.20 56.60 56.36
C ALA A 15 -6.43 57.31 57.48
N GLU A 16 -6.88 58.53 57.78
CA GLU A 16 -6.30 59.40 58.80
C GLU A 16 -7.43 60.17 59.49
N HIS A 17 -7.46 60.08 60.82
CA HIS A 17 -8.51 60.65 61.67
C HIS A 17 -8.29 62.14 61.97
N ASP A 18 -7.04 62.60 61.96
CA ASP A 18 -6.72 64.02 62.07
C ASP A 18 -6.91 64.71 60.70
N GLU A 19 -7.92 65.57 60.58
CA GLU A 19 -8.25 66.26 59.34
C GLU A 19 -7.09 67.08 58.78
N ILE A 20 -6.26 67.67 59.66
CA ILE A 20 -5.12 68.49 59.25
C ILE A 20 -4.02 67.61 58.64
N SER A 21 -3.67 66.51 59.29
CA SER A 21 -2.74 65.50 58.78
C SER A 21 -3.25 64.89 57.46
N ALA A 22 -4.53 64.51 57.39
CA ALA A 22 -5.15 63.94 56.20
C ALA A 22 -5.07 64.89 54.99
N LEU A 23 -5.46 66.16 55.17
CA LEU A 23 -5.38 67.18 54.12
C LEU A 23 -3.94 67.44 53.67
N LYS A 24 -2.97 67.39 54.58
CA LYS A 24 -1.54 67.54 54.25
C LYS A 24 -1.02 66.38 53.39
N ILE A 25 -1.40 65.14 53.71
CA ILE A 25 -1.04 63.95 52.93
C ILE A 25 -1.69 64.01 51.54
N ILE A 26 -2.99 64.29 51.47
CA ILE A 26 -3.76 64.34 50.22
C ILE A 26 -3.23 65.46 49.30
N SER A 27 -3.00 66.66 49.83
CA SER A 27 -2.46 67.79 49.05
C SER A 27 -1.04 67.50 48.52
N THR A 28 -0.20 66.85 49.32
CA THR A 28 1.13 66.41 48.92
C THR A 28 1.08 65.42 47.74
N LEU A 29 0.19 64.43 47.81
CA LEU A 29 0.01 63.44 46.75
C LEU A 29 -0.58 64.07 45.48
N LYS A 30 -1.61 64.91 45.60
CA LYS A 30 -2.19 65.64 44.46
C LYS A 30 -1.15 66.53 43.75
N ALA A 31 -0.30 67.21 44.51
CA ALA A 31 0.78 68.04 43.96
C ALA A 31 1.83 67.24 43.16
N LYS A 32 1.91 65.92 43.37
CA LYS A 32 2.76 64.99 42.60
C LYS A 32 2.02 64.25 41.49
N GLY A 33 0.76 64.60 41.24
CA GLY A 33 -0.03 64.11 40.11
C GLY A 33 -0.84 62.85 40.37
N PHE A 34 -1.00 62.41 41.62
CA PHE A 34 -1.94 61.33 41.96
C PHE A 34 -3.38 61.85 41.86
N SER A 35 -4.18 61.26 40.96
CA SER A 35 -5.52 61.77 40.60
C SER A 35 -6.67 61.09 41.37
N HIS A 36 -6.50 59.83 41.76
CA HIS A 36 -7.53 59.01 42.42
C HIS A 36 -7.20 58.77 43.89
N ILE A 37 -7.59 59.72 44.75
CA ILE A 37 -7.37 59.64 46.21
C ILE A 37 -8.71 59.74 46.94
N LEU A 38 -9.01 58.76 47.80
CA LEU A 38 -10.19 58.75 48.66
C LEU A 38 -9.76 58.85 50.13
N GLN A 39 -10.54 59.54 50.95
CA GLN A 39 -10.29 59.70 52.37
C GLN A 39 -11.24 58.81 53.17
N ALA A 40 -10.73 58.19 54.23
CA ALA A 40 -11.53 57.46 55.22
C ALA A 40 -11.21 57.96 56.63
N ALA A 41 -12.23 58.17 57.46
CA ALA A 41 -12.08 58.60 58.86
C ALA A 41 -12.13 57.42 59.86
N SER A 42 -12.63 56.26 59.42
CA SER A 42 -12.82 55.08 60.27
C SER A 42 -12.46 53.78 59.53
N GLY A 43 -12.27 52.69 60.28
CA GLY A 43 -11.98 51.38 59.69
C GLY A 43 -13.12 50.83 58.83
N GLU A 44 -14.38 51.16 59.17
CA GLU A 44 -15.55 50.73 58.41
C GLU A 44 -15.64 51.43 57.04
N GLU A 45 -15.33 52.73 57.00
CA GLU A 45 -15.29 53.50 55.75
C GLU A 45 -14.27 52.94 54.76
N ILE A 46 -13.14 52.42 55.23
CA ILE A 46 -12.15 51.77 54.35
C ILE A 46 -12.81 50.61 53.60
N TYR A 47 -13.49 49.69 54.29
CA TYR A 47 -14.15 48.57 53.63
C TYR A 47 -15.28 49.02 52.69
N GLN A 48 -16.02 50.07 53.03
CA GLN A 48 -17.04 50.64 52.16
C GLN A 48 -16.44 51.21 50.86
N LEU A 49 -15.32 51.91 50.95
CA LEU A 49 -14.60 52.47 49.80
C LEU A 49 -13.93 51.40 48.93
N LEU A 50 -13.52 50.28 49.53
CA LEU A 50 -12.92 49.16 48.80
C LEU A 50 -13.97 48.23 48.17
N ARG A 51 -15.22 48.22 48.65
CA ARG A 51 -16.30 47.35 48.17
C ARG A 51 -16.53 47.40 46.65
N PRO A 52 -16.52 48.56 45.97
CA PRO A 52 -16.66 48.63 44.51
C PRO A 52 -15.53 47.93 43.74
N TYR A 53 -14.38 47.71 44.39
CA TYR A 53 -13.17 47.14 43.78
C TYR A 53 -12.96 45.67 44.18
N SER A 54 -13.97 45.01 44.78
CA SER A 54 -13.85 43.62 45.20
C SER A 54 -13.52 42.65 44.06
N GLU A 55 -13.98 42.95 42.84
CA GLU A 55 -13.69 42.16 41.63
C GLU A 55 -12.47 42.67 40.85
N THR A 56 -11.96 43.87 41.17
CA THR A 56 -10.81 44.50 40.49
C THR A 56 -9.80 45.08 41.47
N PRO A 57 -9.20 44.27 42.36
CA PRO A 57 -8.30 44.76 43.40
C PRO A 57 -6.95 45.29 42.86
N ASP A 58 -6.66 45.02 41.59
CA ASP A 58 -5.57 45.62 40.82
C ASP A 58 -5.72 47.13 40.63
N ALA A 59 -6.92 47.68 40.73
CA ALA A 59 -7.19 49.12 40.63
C ALA A 59 -6.77 49.88 41.89
N ILE A 60 -6.74 49.21 43.04
CA ILE A 60 -6.30 49.77 44.32
C ILE A 60 -4.77 49.83 44.33
N GLY A 61 -4.20 51.02 44.41
CA GLY A 61 -2.75 51.21 44.44
C GLY A 61 -2.14 50.98 45.81
N LEU A 62 -2.64 51.69 46.82
CA LEU A 62 -2.06 51.77 48.15
C LEU A 62 -3.11 52.20 49.18
N ILE A 63 -3.02 51.71 50.41
CA ILE A 63 -3.78 52.24 51.54
C ILE A 63 -2.81 52.88 52.52
N VAL A 64 -2.97 54.17 52.81
CA VAL A 64 -2.28 54.87 53.89
C VAL A 64 -3.14 54.77 55.14
N LEU A 65 -2.59 54.29 56.24
CA LEU A 65 -3.33 53.92 57.45
C LEU A 65 -2.63 54.45 58.69
N ASN A 66 -3.28 55.34 59.44
CA ASN A 66 -2.80 55.72 60.76
C ASN A 66 -3.08 54.61 61.79
N THR A 67 -2.10 54.27 62.64
CA THR A 67 -2.28 53.28 63.71
C THR A 67 -3.26 53.72 64.80
N ALA A 68 -3.51 55.02 64.94
CA ALA A 68 -4.44 55.61 65.90
C ALA A 68 -5.88 55.77 65.37
N LEU A 69 -6.23 55.12 64.24
CA LEU A 69 -7.57 55.23 63.64
C LEU A 69 -8.67 54.76 64.61
N PRO A 70 -9.71 55.56 64.89
CA PRO A 70 -10.77 55.17 65.82
C PRO A 70 -11.55 53.95 65.32
N GLN A 71 -11.94 53.09 66.27
CA GLN A 71 -12.74 51.88 66.02
C GLN A 71 -12.15 50.91 64.98
N CYS A 72 -10.83 50.91 64.78
CA CYS A 72 -10.15 50.02 63.84
C CYS A 72 -9.05 49.22 64.54
N LYS A 73 -9.10 47.89 64.42
CA LYS A 73 -7.96 47.02 64.76
C LYS A 73 -7.00 46.98 63.57
N VAL A 74 -6.14 48.00 63.47
CA VAL A 74 -5.26 48.24 62.32
C VAL A 74 -4.40 47.01 61.97
N HIS A 75 -3.88 46.30 62.97
CA HIS A 75 -3.09 45.08 62.74
C HIS A 75 -3.89 43.92 62.13
N GLU A 76 -5.11 43.66 62.61
CA GLU A 76 -6.00 42.62 62.04
C GLU A 76 -6.41 43.00 60.60
N MET A 77 -6.68 44.29 60.36
CA MET A 77 -7.04 44.79 59.03
C MET A 77 -5.88 44.69 58.04
N CYS A 78 -4.66 45.04 58.44
CA CYS A 78 -3.48 44.86 57.59
C CYS A 78 -3.28 43.38 57.24
N ARG A 79 -3.51 42.47 58.19
CA ARG A 79 -3.45 41.03 57.94
C ARG A 79 -4.49 40.61 56.92
N ASN A 80 -5.75 41.01 57.06
CA ASN A 80 -6.83 40.64 56.13
C ASN A 80 -6.63 41.21 54.72
N LEU A 81 -6.14 42.45 54.61
CA LEU A 81 -5.86 43.10 53.32
C LEU A 81 -4.60 42.54 52.65
N SER A 82 -3.73 41.86 53.40
CA SER A 82 -2.47 41.29 52.92
C SER A 82 -2.47 39.77 52.77
N SER A 83 -3.36 39.05 53.47
CA SER A 83 -3.44 37.59 53.49
C SER A 83 -4.32 37.01 52.37
N THR A 84 -4.72 37.82 51.38
CA THR A 84 -5.47 37.32 50.22
C THR A 84 -4.53 36.45 49.38
N THR A 85 -4.81 35.15 49.36
CA THR A 85 -3.98 34.06 48.81
C THR A 85 -3.79 34.06 47.28
N THR A 86 -4.03 35.18 46.61
CA THR A 86 -3.86 35.34 45.15
C THR A 86 -3.54 36.80 44.85
N ALA A 87 -2.51 37.06 44.02
CA ALA A 87 -2.23 38.21 43.13
C ALA A 87 -2.45 39.69 43.54
N SER A 88 -3.19 39.93 44.61
CA SER A 88 -4.03 41.08 44.87
C SER A 88 -3.69 41.65 46.24
N VAL A 89 -2.46 41.46 46.70
CA VAL A 89 -1.99 42.06 47.95
C VAL A 89 -2.07 43.57 47.79
N ILE A 90 -2.88 44.21 48.64
CA ILE A 90 -3.00 45.67 48.67
C ILE A 90 -1.87 46.20 49.57
N PRO A 91 -0.94 47.00 49.04
CA PRO A 91 0.11 47.59 49.85
C PRO A 91 -0.49 48.51 50.92
N VAL A 92 0.12 48.53 52.10
CA VAL A 92 -0.31 49.36 53.23
C VAL A 92 0.87 50.20 53.74
N LEU A 93 0.68 51.52 53.78
CA LEU A 93 1.61 52.46 54.41
C LEU A 93 1.05 52.85 55.78
N LEU A 94 1.72 52.40 56.84
CA LEU A 94 1.34 52.67 58.23
C LEU A 94 1.97 53.99 58.71
N LEU A 95 1.14 54.86 59.30
CA LEU A 95 1.55 56.08 59.98
C LEU A 95 1.55 55.81 61.49
N ASN A 96 2.73 55.80 62.12
CA ASN A 96 2.90 55.56 63.54
C ASN A 96 3.13 56.88 64.28
N SER A 97 2.40 57.12 65.37
CA SER A 97 2.68 58.24 66.27
C SER A 97 3.90 57.97 67.14
N GLU A 98 4.80 58.96 67.29
CA GLU A 98 5.95 58.91 68.20
C GLU A 98 5.55 58.66 69.67
N HIS A 99 4.28 58.86 70.03
CA HIS A 99 3.75 58.60 71.38
C HIS A 99 3.19 57.18 71.60
N PHE A 100 3.30 56.30 70.61
CA PHE A 100 2.90 54.89 70.73
C PHE A 100 4.15 53.99 70.81
N GLU A 101 4.94 54.13 71.87
CA GLU A 101 5.75 53.01 72.35
C GLU A 101 4.78 51.98 72.92
N CYS A 102 4.51 50.93 72.15
CA CYS A 102 3.78 49.78 72.65
C CYS A 102 4.65 49.09 73.71
N ALA A 103 4.41 49.42 74.98
CA ALA A 103 4.83 48.63 76.12
C ALA A 103 4.03 47.31 76.12
N SER A 104 4.41 46.36 75.27
CA SER A 104 4.10 44.93 75.44
C SER A 104 5.13 44.08 74.71
N GLU A 105 5.76 43.17 75.45
CA GLU A 105 6.87 42.28 75.06
C GLU A 105 6.52 41.22 74.01
N HIS A 106 5.55 41.43 73.12
CA HIS A 106 5.16 40.48 72.07
C HIS A 106 4.92 41.19 70.72
N CYS A 107 5.88 42.02 70.29
CA CYS A 107 5.98 42.39 68.87
C CYS A 107 6.71 41.26 68.13
N PRO A 108 6.11 40.56 67.16
CA PRO A 108 6.90 39.75 66.24
C PRO A 108 7.79 40.70 65.45
N THR A 109 9.09 40.66 65.75
CA THR A 109 10.16 41.44 65.13
C THR A 109 10.56 40.94 63.74
N GLU A 110 9.71 40.14 63.09
CA GLU A 110 9.96 39.66 61.73
C GLU A 110 8.77 40.00 60.84
N PRO A 111 8.98 40.60 59.65
CA PRO A 111 7.92 40.73 58.67
C PRO A 111 7.52 39.32 58.22
N GLU A 112 6.30 38.89 58.58
CA GLU A 112 5.65 37.75 57.92
C GLU A 112 5.74 38.00 56.40
N SER A 113 6.43 37.11 55.70
CA SER A 113 7.11 37.33 54.41
C SER A 113 6.23 37.73 53.22
N ASP A 114 4.91 37.79 53.39
CA ASP A 114 3.94 38.06 52.31
C ASP A 114 3.27 39.44 52.37
N CYS A 115 3.44 40.21 53.44
CA CYS A 115 2.76 41.49 53.65
C CYS A 115 3.52 42.70 53.07
N LEU A 116 2.93 43.46 52.13
CA LEU A 116 3.49 44.71 51.60
C LEU A 116 3.20 45.90 52.54
N THR A 117 3.70 45.84 53.77
CA THR A 117 3.59 46.94 54.74
C THR A 117 4.87 47.78 54.83
N TYR A 118 4.73 49.10 54.82
CA TYR A 118 5.81 50.05 55.10
C TYR A 118 5.38 50.99 56.23
N ARG A 119 6.29 51.40 57.11
CA ARG A 119 5.98 52.26 58.28
C ARG A 119 6.70 53.60 58.15
N ILE A 120 6.01 54.68 58.46
CA ILE A 120 6.58 56.03 58.62
C ILE A 120 6.06 56.66 59.91
N HIS A 121 6.84 57.57 60.50
CA HIS A 121 6.49 58.24 61.75
C HIS A 121 5.70 59.53 61.50
N THR A 122 4.80 59.89 62.43
CA THR A 122 4.16 61.21 62.47
C THR A 122 4.92 62.13 63.43
N PRO A 123 5.14 63.41 63.09
CA PRO A 123 4.58 64.15 61.96
C PRO A 123 5.18 63.73 60.60
N VAL A 124 4.30 63.50 59.62
CA VAL A 124 4.69 62.94 58.32
C VAL A 124 5.68 63.83 57.57
N ASN A 125 6.88 63.30 57.30
CA ASN A 125 7.84 63.93 56.42
C ASN A 125 7.42 63.74 54.95
N THR A 126 7.27 64.85 54.22
CA THR A 126 6.85 64.88 52.82
C THR A 126 7.76 64.06 51.90
N GLN A 127 9.07 64.09 52.10
CA GLN A 127 10.02 63.34 51.25
C GLN A 127 9.92 61.84 51.52
N GLU A 128 9.82 61.45 52.79
CA GLU A 128 9.69 60.06 53.21
C GLU A 128 8.37 59.43 52.73
N LEU A 129 7.25 60.14 52.89
CA LEU A 129 5.94 59.75 52.38
C LEU A 129 6.00 59.47 50.87
N LEU A 130 6.58 60.38 50.09
CA LEU A 130 6.66 60.24 48.64
C LEU A 130 7.55 59.07 48.21
N LEU A 131 8.66 58.83 48.92
CA LEU A 131 9.53 57.68 48.67
C LEU A 131 8.82 56.37 49.00
N ALA A 132 8.14 56.29 50.15
CA ALA A 132 7.41 55.11 50.59
C ALA A 132 6.25 54.75 49.64
N VAL A 133 5.44 55.74 49.26
CA VAL A 133 4.35 55.56 48.29
C VAL A 133 4.89 55.07 46.95
N LYS A 134 5.97 55.68 46.45
CA LYS A 134 6.60 55.26 45.20
C LYS A 134 7.13 53.84 45.28
N PHE A 135 7.80 53.48 46.37
CA PHE A 135 8.35 52.16 46.59
C PHE A 135 7.27 51.09 46.60
N LEU A 136 6.20 51.27 47.39
CA LEU A 136 5.10 50.31 47.48
C LEU A 136 4.34 50.14 46.17
N LEU A 137 4.07 51.22 45.44
CA LEU A 137 3.42 51.15 44.12
C LEU A 137 4.30 50.44 43.09
N SER A 138 5.63 50.68 43.13
CA SER A 138 6.57 50.00 42.23
C SER A 138 6.68 48.50 42.54
N LEU A 139 6.71 48.13 43.82
CA LEU A 139 6.70 46.73 44.26
C LEU A 139 5.43 45.99 43.84
N LYS A 140 4.25 46.63 43.98
CA LYS A 140 2.98 46.06 43.51
C LYS A 140 3.03 45.80 42.01
N GLN A 141 3.48 46.78 41.24
CA GLN A 141 3.59 46.66 39.79
C GLN A 141 4.54 45.52 39.38
N GLU A 142 5.69 45.40 40.05
CA GLU A 142 6.66 44.34 39.77
C GLU A 142 6.08 42.96 40.07
N ARG A 143 5.38 42.79 41.21
CA ARG A 143 4.71 41.52 41.55
C ARG A 143 3.63 41.16 40.52
N GLN A 144 2.79 42.12 40.12
CA GLN A 144 1.78 41.91 39.08
C GLN A 144 2.39 41.51 37.73
N LEU A 145 3.49 42.16 37.33
CA LEU A 145 4.19 41.82 36.08
C LEU A 145 4.78 40.40 36.13
N ARG A 146 5.45 40.04 37.24
CA ARG A 146 6.00 38.69 37.44
C ARG A 146 4.93 37.62 37.35
N GLN A 147 3.78 37.84 38.00
CA GLN A 147 2.70 36.88 37.97
C GLN A 147 2.08 36.73 36.57
N ARG A 148 1.86 37.84 35.85
CA ARG A 148 1.38 37.77 34.45
C ARG A 148 2.35 37.01 33.57
N GLN A 149 3.66 37.20 33.76
CA GLN A 149 4.69 36.44 33.04
C GLN A 149 4.65 34.94 33.41
N GLU A 150 4.45 34.61 34.69
CA GLU A 150 4.34 33.24 35.16
C GLU A 150 3.09 32.55 34.59
N GLU A 151 1.93 33.20 34.63
CA GLU A 151 0.68 32.71 34.04
C GLU A 151 0.82 32.52 32.52
N GLN A 152 1.46 33.46 31.83
CA GLN A 152 1.78 33.33 30.40
C GLN A 152 2.67 32.10 30.15
N LEU A 153 3.74 31.92 30.92
CA LEU A 153 4.67 30.81 30.77
C LEU A 153 3.99 29.46 31.05
N ILE A 154 3.13 29.38 32.07
CA ILE A 154 2.35 28.17 32.39
C ILE A 154 1.42 27.82 31.22
N ASN A 155 0.71 28.81 30.67
CA ASN A 155 -0.18 28.60 29.53
C ASN A 155 0.60 28.18 28.26
N GLU A 156 1.75 28.80 28.00
CA GLU A 156 2.63 28.41 26.89
C GLU A 156 3.19 26.98 27.05
N LEU A 157 3.61 26.62 28.27
CA LEU A 157 4.07 25.26 28.58
C LEU A 157 2.94 24.23 28.44
N ALA A 158 1.73 24.55 28.89
CA ALA A 158 0.56 23.69 28.72
C ALA A 158 0.22 23.48 27.24
N ALA A 159 0.17 24.56 26.45
CA ALA A 159 -0.06 24.49 25.01
C ALA A 159 1.03 23.67 24.31
N LYS A 160 2.30 23.89 24.66
CA LYS A 160 3.44 23.13 24.14
C LYS A 160 3.33 21.64 24.47
N ASN A 161 2.99 21.28 25.70
CA ASN A 161 2.83 19.88 26.11
C ASN A 161 1.72 19.16 25.33
N VAL A 162 0.61 19.85 25.04
CA VAL A 162 -0.48 19.31 24.21
C VAL A 162 -0.01 19.08 22.77
N ILE A 163 0.73 20.05 22.21
CA ILE A 163 1.32 19.92 20.86
C ILE A 163 2.34 18.78 20.83
N ASP A 164 3.24 18.68 21.81
CA ASP A 164 4.23 17.62 21.90
C ASP A 164 3.59 16.24 22.04
N ALA A 165 2.50 16.13 22.82
CA ALA A 165 1.72 14.90 22.92
C ALA A 165 1.07 14.53 21.58
N LYS A 166 0.49 15.51 20.88
CA LYS A 166 -0.10 15.31 19.54
C LYS A 166 0.96 14.90 18.51
N LEU A 167 2.13 15.54 18.51
CA LEU A 167 3.25 15.20 17.63
C LEU A 167 3.74 13.77 17.90
N LYS A 168 3.92 13.39 19.18
CA LYS A 168 4.29 12.02 19.55
C LYS A 168 3.24 10.99 19.08
N PHE A 169 1.96 11.35 19.16
CA PHE A 169 0.87 10.50 18.67
C PHE A 169 0.93 10.33 17.14
N LEU A 170 1.06 11.42 16.38
CA LEU A 170 1.12 11.40 14.91
C LEU A 170 2.34 10.63 14.37
N VAL A 171 3.45 10.61 15.10
CA VAL A 171 4.62 9.79 14.74
C VAL A 171 4.28 8.29 14.75
N ALA A 172 3.33 7.86 15.61
CA ALA A 172 2.99 6.46 15.77
C ALA A 172 1.65 6.04 15.15
N HIS A 173 0.75 6.98 14.91
CA HIS A 173 -0.63 6.72 14.52
C HIS A 173 -0.99 7.34 13.17
N ASP A 174 -1.96 6.73 12.50
CA ASP A 174 -2.65 7.29 11.33
C ASP A 174 -3.61 8.40 11.79
N GLU A 175 -3.53 9.58 11.17
CA GLU A 175 -4.28 10.76 11.60
C GLU A 175 -5.80 10.60 11.41
N LEU A 176 -6.23 9.89 10.36
CA LEU A 176 -7.65 9.71 10.06
C LEU A 176 -8.30 8.70 11.01
N THR A 177 -7.70 7.52 11.17
CA THR A 177 -8.33 6.39 11.86
C THR A 177 -7.89 6.25 13.32
N GLY A 178 -6.82 6.94 13.74
CA GLY A 178 -6.20 6.78 15.06
C GLY A 178 -5.52 5.43 15.29
N LEU A 179 -5.52 4.53 14.30
CA LEU A 179 -4.82 3.25 14.34
C LEU A 179 -3.30 3.47 14.28
N PHE A 180 -2.50 2.43 14.50
CA PHE A 180 -1.07 2.55 14.24
C PHE A 180 -0.82 2.86 12.76
N ASN A 181 0.20 3.67 12.48
CA ASN A 181 0.70 3.83 11.12
C ASN A 181 1.63 2.66 10.75
N ARG A 182 1.98 2.57 9.45
CA ARG A 182 2.85 1.50 8.93
C ARG A 182 4.17 1.37 9.67
N SER A 183 4.88 2.47 9.89
CA SER A 183 6.20 2.46 10.54
C SER A 183 6.14 1.92 11.97
N SER A 184 5.12 2.31 12.73
CA SER A 184 4.93 1.79 14.09
C SER A 184 4.42 0.36 14.11
N PHE A 185 3.57 -0.02 13.16
CA PHE A 185 3.14 -1.41 13.00
C PHE A 185 4.33 -2.34 12.73
N GLU A 186 5.17 -2.03 11.75
CA GLU A 186 6.36 -2.83 11.40
C GLU A 186 7.33 -2.93 12.59
N ARG A 187 7.53 -1.83 13.32
CA ARG A 187 8.37 -1.80 14.53
C ARG A 187 7.82 -2.70 15.64
N GLN A 188 6.52 -2.60 15.96
CA GLN A 188 5.90 -3.44 16.98
C GLN A 188 5.88 -4.91 16.56
N LEU A 189 5.53 -5.20 15.31
CA LEU A 189 5.57 -6.54 14.75
C LEU A 189 6.98 -7.15 14.83
N ARG A 190 8.03 -6.37 14.56
CA ARG A 190 9.43 -6.84 14.75
C ARG A 190 9.71 -7.27 16.18
N LEU A 191 9.25 -6.50 17.17
CA LEU A 191 9.44 -6.84 18.58
C LEU A 191 8.69 -8.11 18.95
N ILE A 192 7.47 -8.30 18.43
CA ILE A 192 6.67 -9.50 18.67
C ILE A 192 7.34 -10.72 18.03
N LEU A 193 7.70 -10.66 16.74
CA LEU A 193 8.36 -11.76 16.02
C LEU A 193 9.68 -12.18 16.69
N ASN A 194 10.48 -11.21 17.16
CA ASN A 194 11.71 -11.48 17.90
C ASN A 194 11.47 -12.19 19.25
N ARG A 195 10.32 -11.94 19.91
CA ARG A 195 9.93 -12.64 21.15
C ARG A 195 9.34 -14.01 20.87
N SER A 196 8.51 -14.14 19.84
CA SER A 196 7.89 -15.41 19.44
C SER A 196 8.92 -16.43 18.98
N ASN A 197 10.00 -16.01 18.30
CA ASN A 197 11.15 -16.88 17.98
C ASN A 197 11.77 -17.56 19.22
N LYS A 198 11.66 -16.94 20.40
CA LYS A 198 12.17 -17.50 21.67
C LYS A 198 11.15 -18.35 22.42
N THR A 199 9.86 -18.17 22.14
CA THR A 199 8.76 -18.73 22.94
C THR A 199 7.83 -19.68 22.18
N GLN A 200 8.09 -19.91 20.88
CA GLN A 200 7.31 -20.80 19.99
C GLN A 200 5.80 -20.55 20.06
N LYS A 201 5.41 -19.29 19.93
CA LYS A 201 4.01 -18.87 19.96
C LYS A 201 3.45 -18.71 18.56
N ASP A 202 2.31 -19.35 18.31
CA ASP A 202 1.52 -19.16 17.09
C ASP A 202 1.06 -17.71 16.96
N GLY A 203 0.87 -17.26 15.72
CA GLY A 203 0.29 -15.95 15.42
C GLY A 203 -0.20 -15.86 13.99
N ALA A 204 -0.97 -14.83 13.69
CA ALA A 204 -1.41 -14.57 12.32
C ALA A 204 -1.49 -13.08 12.03
N LEU A 205 -1.13 -12.73 10.80
CA LEU A 205 -1.31 -11.41 10.21
C LEU A 205 -2.46 -11.48 9.22
N LEU A 206 -3.47 -10.63 9.42
CA LEU A 206 -4.57 -10.40 8.50
C LEU A 206 -4.32 -9.07 7.78
N PHE A 207 -4.23 -9.14 6.46
CA PHE A 207 -4.21 -7.99 5.56
C PHE A 207 -5.64 -7.78 5.04
N ILE A 208 -6.24 -6.64 5.37
CA ILE A 208 -7.64 -6.33 5.07
C ILE A 208 -7.65 -5.15 4.09
N ASP A 209 -8.36 -5.31 2.98
CA ASP A 209 -8.42 -4.30 1.93
C ASP A 209 -9.88 -4.08 1.51
N VAL A 210 -10.30 -2.82 1.44
CA VAL A 210 -11.68 -2.42 1.11
C VAL A 210 -11.90 -2.53 -0.40
N ASP A 211 -12.84 -3.38 -0.80
CA ASP A 211 -13.09 -3.62 -2.21
C ASP A 211 -13.70 -2.39 -2.89
N ARG A 212 -13.14 -2.01 -4.04
CA ARG A 212 -13.62 -0.90 -4.89
C ARG A 212 -13.72 0.45 -4.16
N PHE A 213 -12.86 0.69 -3.16
CA PHE A 213 -12.83 1.96 -2.44
C PHE A 213 -12.64 3.19 -3.35
N SER A 214 -11.82 3.07 -4.41
CA SER A 214 -11.62 4.16 -5.38
C SER A 214 -12.94 4.61 -6.04
N LEU A 215 -13.86 3.69 -6.30
CA LEU A 215 -15.17 3.99 -6.88
C LEU A 215 -16.02 4.83 -5.93
N ILE A 216 -15.92 4.60 -4.62
CA ILE A 216 -16.64 5.39 -3.61
C ILE A 216 -16.09 6.82 -3.59
N ASN A 217 -14.77 6.99 -3.63
CA ASN A 217 -14.15 8.31 -3.73
C ASN A 217 -14.53 9.04 -5.03
N GLU A 218 -14.59 8.32 -6.15
CA GLU A 218 -14.96 8.90 -7.45
C GLU A 218 -16.42 9.36 -7.49
N LEU A 219 -17.33 8.65 -6.81
CA LEU A 219 -18.77 8.95 -6.81
C LEU A 219 -19.18 9.99 -5.76
N GLU A 220 -18.63 9.91 -4.55
CA GLU A 220 -19.10 10.68 -3.38
C GLU A 220 -18.05 11.67 -2.84
N GLY A 221 -16.83 11.62 -3.35
CA GLY A 221 -15.72 12.45 -2.89
C GLY A 221 -14.97 11.85 -1.69
N PHE A 222 -13.79 12.44 -1.42
CA PHE A 222 -12.85 11.93 -0.43
C PHE A 222 -13.37 11.99 1.02
N GLU A 223 -14.18 12.99 1.38
CA GLU A 223 -14.72 13.11 2.75
C GLU A 223 -15.62 11.92 3.13
N VAL A 224 -16.40 11.41 2.17
CA VAL A 224 -17.29 10.25 2.37
C VAL A 224 -16.47 8.97 2.46
N GLY A 225 -15.45 8.81 1.62
CA GLY A 225 -14.51 7.69 1.71
C GLY A 225 -13.76 7.67 3.05
N ASP A 226 -13.31 8.82 3.53
CA ASP A 226 -12.64 8.94 4.82
C ASP A 226 -13.55 8.53 5.99
N ARG A 227 -14.82 8.94 5.97
CA ARG A 227 -15.82 8.50 6.95
C ARG A 227 -16.02 6.98 6.94
N LEU A 228 -16.10 6.38 5.75
CA LEU A 228 -16.20 4.92 5.61
C LEU A 228 -15.00 4.21 6.24
N LEU A 229 -13.78 4.70 6.00
CA LEU A 229 -12.57 4.10 6.59
C LEU A 229 -12.55 4.18 8.12
N VAL A 230 -12.99 5.31 8.70
CA VAL A 230 -13.11 5.47 10.15
C VAL A 230 -14.12 4.50 10.74
N GLU A 231 -15.30 4.37 10.12
CA GLU A 231 -16.35 3.46 10.59
C GLU A 231 -15.93 1.99 10.48
N LEU A 232 -15.26 1.60 9.38
CA LEU A 232 -14.69 0.26 9.21
C LEU A 232 -13.59 -0.01 10.24
N ALA A 233 -12.71 0.94 10.52
CA ALA A 233 -11.68 0.80 11.55
C ALA A 233 -12.29 0.56 12.93
N ILE A 234 -13.36 1.29 13.29
CA ILE A 234 -14.09 1.10 14.55
C ILE A 234 -14.78 -0.26 14.59
N LEU A 235 -15.42 -0.67 13.48
CA LEU A 235 -16.12 -1.94 13.36
C LEU A 235 -15.17 -3.13 13.55
N VAL A 236 -14.04 -3.12 12.84
CA VAL A 236 -12.99 -4.15 12.96
C VAL A 236 -12.42 -4.15 14.37
N ARG A 237 -12.10 -2.98 14.95
CA ARG A 237 -11.53 -2.91 16.30
C ARG A 237 -12.43 -3.58 17.34
N LYS A 238 -13.76 -3.40 17.27
CA LYS A 238 -14.73 -4.05 18.19
C LYS A 238 -14.72 -5.57 18.14
N MET A 239 -14.33 -6.16 17.00
CA MET A 239 -14.26 -7.61 16.82
C MET A 239 -12.90 -8.20 17.23
N THR A 240 -11.90 -7.35 17.48
CA THR A 240 -10.53 -7.77 17.73
C THR A 240 -10.15 -7.72 19.21
N PRO A 241 -9.28 -8.62 19.70
CA PRO A 241 -8.78 -8.55 21.06
C PRO A 241 -8.07 -7.21 21.35
N PRO A 242 -8.19 -6.62 22.56
CA PRO A 242 -7.53 -5.35 22.89
C PRO A 242 -6.00 -5.38 22.73
N ALA A 243 -5.38 -6.54 22.93
CA ALA A 243 -3.94 -6.75 22.77
C ALA A 243 -3.49 -6.91 21.30
N SER A 244 -4.42 -6.94 20.34
CA SER A 244 -4.09 -7.08 18.91
C SER A 244 -3.50 -5.80 18.34
N LEU A 245 -2.45 -5.97 17.53
CA LEU A 245 -1.80 -4.88 16.83
C LEU A 245 -2.61 -4.59 15.56
N PHE A 246 -3.20 -3.41 15.44
CA PHE A 246 -4.04 -3.04 14.30
C PHE A 246 -3.65 -1.67 13.78
N ALA A 247 -3.44 -1.60 12.46
CA ALA A 247 -2.86 -0.47 11.77
C ALA A 247 -3.55 -0.21 10.43
N ARG A 248 -3.52 1.05 10.00
CA ARG A 248 -3.74 1.43 8.60
C ARG A 248 -2.37 1.64 7.95
N ILE A 249 -2.12 0.96 6.84
CA ILE A 249 -0.79 0.90 6.21
C ILE A 249 -0.76 1.46 4.79
N GLY A 250 -1.93 1.72 4.21
CA GLY A 250 -2.15 2.30 2.89
C GLY A 250 -3.44 3.12 2.86
N ALA A 251 -3.94 3.46 1.68
CA ALA A 251 -5.15 4.27 1.53
C ALA A 251 -6.39 3.54 2.08
N ASP A 252 -6.66 2.34 1.59
CA ASP A 252 -7.76 1.44 1.92
C ASP A 252 -7.28 0.12 2.54
N GLU A 253 -6.00 0.07 2.93
CA GLU A 253 -5.31 -1.13 3.40
C GLU A 253 -5.08 -1.08 4.92
N PHE A 254 -5.50 -2.15 5.61
CA PHE A 254 -5.31 -2.35 7.03
C PHE A 254 -4.53 -3.64 7.32
N CYS A 255 -3.78 -3.64 8.42
CA CYS A 255 -3.10 -4.82 8.93
C CYS A 255 -3.47 -5.07 10.39
N LEU A 256 -3.90 -6.29 10.67
CA LEU A 256 -4.25 -6.79 11.99
C LEU A 256 -3.38 -8.00 12.33
N PHE A 257 -2.58 -7.90 13.37
CA PHE A 257 -1.79 -9.01 13.89
C PHE A 257 -2.38 -9.51 15.22
N ILE A 258 -2.58 -10.82 15.29
CA ILE A 258 -3.13 -11.53 16.46
C ILE A 258 -2.12 -12.56 16.98
N GLU A 259 -1.76 -12.41 18.25
CA GLU A 259 -0.88 -13.34 18.97
C GLU A 259 -1.65 -14.56 19.51
N ASN A 260 -0.97 -15.69 19.61
CA ASN A 260 -1.45 -16.95 20.20
C ASN A 260 -2.75 -17.46 19.54
N LYS A 261 -2.80 -17.38 18.21
CA LYS A 261 -3.93 -17.86 17.40
C LYS A 261 -3.45 -18.83 16.35
N THR A 262 -4.08 -20.00 16.30
CA THR A 262 -3.81 -21.00 15.26
C THR A 262 -4.36 -20.52 13.91
N LYS A 263 -3.87 -21.10 12.81
CA LYS A 263 -4.38 -20.85 11.45
C LYS A 263 -5.91 -20.88 11.36
N LYS A 264 -6.55 -21.90 11.95
CA LYS A 264 -8.01 -22.05 11.94
C LYS A 264 -8.72 -20.93 12.70
N GLN A 265 -8.17 -20.51 13.84
CA GLN A 265 -8.76 -19.41 14.63
C GLN A 265 -8.61 -18.07 13.91
N ALA A 266 -7.48 -17.83 13.24
CA ALA A 266 -7.26 -16.65 12.43
C ALA A 266 -8.24 -16.58 11.24
N GLN A 267 -8.46 -17.70 10.55
CA GLN A 267 -9.45 -17.82 9.48
C GLN A 267 -10.87 -17.51 9.96
N LEU A 268 -11.27 -18.08 11.11
CA LEU A 268 -12.60 -17.83 11.67
C LEU A 268 -12.82 -16.35 12.00
N LEU A 269 -11.81 -15.69 12.58
CA LEU A 269 -11.86 -14.25 12.86
C LEU A 269 -11.95 -13.45 11.56
N ALA A 270 -11.14 -13.78 10.54
CA ALA A 270 -11.19 -13.11 9.24
C ALA A 270 -12.57 -13.24 8.58
N GLU A 271 -13.16 -14.44 8.57
CA GLU A 271 -14.52 -14.65 8.04
C GLU A 271 -15.56 -13.86 8.82
N THR A 272 -15.41 -13.77 10.15
CA THR A 272 -16.29 -12.96 10.99
C THR A 272 -16.19 -11.47 10.64
N ILE A 273 -14.97 -10.97 10.45
CA ILE A 273 -14.73 -9.59 10.02
C ILE A 273 -15.37 -9.34 8.65
N LYS A 274 -15.08 -10.20 7.67
CA LYS A 274 -15.62 -10.11 6.31
C LYS A 274 -17.14 -10.05 6.30
N ASN A 275 -17.81 -11.02 6.93
CA ASN A 275 -19.26 -11.08 6.99
C ASN A 275 -19.88 -9.89 7.74
N THR A 276 -19.20 -9.37 8.77
CA THR A 276 -19.69 -8.19 9.49
C THR A 276 -19.59 -6.93 8.65
N VAL A 277 -18.52 -6.79 7.86
CA VAL A 277 -18.36 -5.68 6.91
C VAL A 277 -19.37 -5.78 5.76
N ASP A 278 -19.62 -6.96 5.21
CA ASP A 278 -20.61 -7.16 4.14
C ASP A 278 -22.05 -6.82 4.60
N ASN A 279 -22.37 -7.14 5.86
CA ASN A 279 -23.64 -6.76 6.49
C ASN A 279 -23.68 -5.30 6.98
N PHE A 280 -22.55 -4.59 6.94
CA PHE A 280 -22.51 -3.19 7.31
C PHE A 280 -23.27 -2.35 6.27
N ARG A 281 -24.02 -1.37 6.75
CA ARG A 281 -24.80 -0.46 5.92
C ARG A 281 -24.28 0.95 6.17
N PHE A 282 -23.59 1.49 5.17
CA PHE A 282 -22.98 2.81 5.23
C PHE A 282 -23.93 3.84 4.62
N PHE A 283 -24.38 4.79 5.42
CA PHE A 283 -25.34 5.80 4.98
C PHE A 283 -24.63 7.13 4.65
N THR A 284 -25.01 7.73 3.53
CA THR A 284 -24.62 9.10 3.16
C THR A 284 -25.87 9.85 2.69
N GLY A 285 -26.41 10.70 3.57
CA GLY A 285 -27.73 11.29 3.37
C GLY A 285 -28.82 10.20 3.27
N GLU A 286 -29.48 10.14 2.12
CA GLU A 286 -30.55 9.16 1.84
C GLU A 286 -30.05 7.89 1.13
N VAL A 287 -28.78 7.83 0.73
CA VAL A 287 -28.21 6.69 -0.01
C VAL A 287 -27.53 5.72 0.96
N CYS A 288 -27.76 4.42 0.74
CA CYS A 288 -27.16 3.34 1.52
C CYS A 288 -26.22 2.52 0.62
N TYR A 289 -24.94 2.46 1.03
CA TYR A 289 -23.89 1.68 0.36
C TYR A 289 -23.59 0.40 1.15
N SER A 290 -23.35 -0.69 0.41
CA SER A 290 -22.73 -1.91 0.94
C SER A 290 -21.23 -1.86 0.68
N ALA A 291 -20.43 -2.12 1.71
CA ALA A 291 -18.99 -2.27 1.60
C ALA A 291 -18.61 -3.75 1.75
N SER A 292 -17.59 -4.19 1.01
CA SER A 292 -17.00 -5.52 1.18
C SER A 292 -15.49 -5.39 1.37
N VAL A 293 -14.87 -6.43 1.95
CA VAL A 293 -13.43 -6.49 2.15
C VAL A 293 -12.86 -7.82 1.67
N SER A 294 -11.69 -7.75 1.05
CA SER A 294 -10.87 -8.92 0.73
C SER A 294 -9.80 -9.08 1.82
N ILE A 295 -9.65 -10.28 2.38
CA ILE A 295 -8.74 -10.54 3.51
C ILE A 295 -7.73 -11.61 3.15
N GLY A 296 -6.44 -11.29 3.33
CA GLY A 296 -5.33 -12.22 3.20
C GLY A 296 -4.72 -12.57 4.55
N ILE A 297 -4.37 -13.84 4.78
CA ILE A 297 -3.82 -14.30 6.06
C ILE A 297 -2.42 -14.87 5.86
N ALA A 298 -1.43 -14.37 6.61
CA ALA A 298 -0.14 -15.04 6.78
C ALA A 298 -0.03 -15.59 8.21
N THR A 299 0.33 -16.86 8.35
CA THR A 299 0.44 -17.52 9.66
C THR A 299 1.91 -17.60 10.08
N LEU A 300 2.15 -17.36 11.37
CA LEU A 300 3.41 -17.69 12.03
C LEU A 300 3.27 -19.11 12.58
N ASP A 301 3.93 -20.06 11.93
CA ASP A 301 3.98 -21.47 12.31
C ASP A 301 5.32 -21.84 12.96
N ASN A 302 5.29 -22.74 13.94
CA ASN A 302 6.47 -23.16 14.69
C ASN A 302 7.56 -23.84 13.84
N SER A 303 7.25 -24.21 12.59
CA SER A 303 8.17 -24.81 11.61
C SER A 303 9.08 -23.82 10.90
N VAL A 304 8.74 -22.52 10.87
CA VAL A 304 9.48 -21.53 10.08
C VAL A 304 10.03 -20.45 11.02
N SER A 305 11.29 -20.64 11.43
CA SER A 305 12.06 -19.62 12.13
C SER A 305 12.43 -18.49 11.16
N ALA A 306 12.20 -17.24 11.60
CA ALA A 306 12.66 -16.00 10.95
C ALA A 306 11.80 -15.37 9.84
N PHE A 307 10.52 -15.10 10.10
CA PHE A 307 9.82 -14.08 9.30
C PHE A 307 10.32 -12.67 9.64
N HIS A 308 10.77 -11.92 8.65
CA HIS A 308 10.91 -10.47 8.76
C HIS A 308 9.51 -9.82 8.72
N PRO A 309 9.22 -8.74 9.48
CA PRO A 309 7.91 -8.07 9.46
C PRO A 309 7.41 -7.75 8.05
N GLY A 310 8.31 -7.25 7.20
CA GLY A 310 8.01 -6.94 5.81
C GLY A 310 7.63 -8.16 4.96
N GLU A 311 8.22 -9.32 5.21
CA GLU A 311 7.86 -10.56 4.49
C GLU A 311 6.50 -11.08 4.92
N MET A 312 6.18 -11.03 6.23
CA MET A 312 4.87 -11.43 6.72
C MET A 312 3.76 -10.55 6.13
N ILE A 313 3.98 -9.24 6.09
CA ILE A 313 3.06 -8.28 5.45
C ILE A 313 2.92 -8.58 3.95
N LEU A 314 4.03 -8.86 3.26
CA LEU A 314 4.02 -9.20 1.83
C LEU A 314 3.21 -10.47 1.56
N HIS A 315 3.40 -11.52 2.35
CA HIS A 315 2.67 -12.79 2.21
C HIS A 315 1.16 -12.61 2.47
N ALA A 316 0.78 -11.89 3.52
CA ALA A 316 -0.63 -11.61 3.78
C ALA A 316 -1.25 -10.76 2.66
N ARG A 317 -0.53 -9.76 2.15
CA ARG A 317 -0.96 -8.95 0.99
C ARG A 317 -1.12 -9.79 -0.27
N GLN A 318 -0.22 -10.75 -0.54
CA GLN A 318 -0.33 -11.65 -1.67
C GLN A 318 -1.60 -12.50 -1.61
N ALA A 319 -1.93 -13.04 -0.43
CA ALA A 319 -3.16 -13.77 -0.21
C ALA A 319 -4.41 -12.88 -0.39
N CYS A 320 -4.37 -11.63 0.07
CA CYS A 320 -5.46 -10.67 -0.12
C CYS A 320 -5.67 -10.36 -1.61
N ASN A 321 -4.58 -10.14 -2.35
CA ASN A 321 -4.67 -9.91 -3.79
C ASN A 321 -5.19 -11.14 -4.56
N PHE A 322 -4.91 -12.35 -4.09
CA PHE A 322 -5.51 -13.56 -4.66
C PHE A 322 -7.01 -13.61 -4.41
N ALA A 323 -7.48 -13.25 -3.20
CA ALA A 323 -8.91 -13.10 -2.92
C ALA A 323 -9.58 -12.08 -3.86
N LYS A 324 -8.92 -10.93 -4.11
CA LYS A 324 -9.41 -9.92 -5.06
C LYS A 324 -9.52 -10.44 -6.49
N ASN A 325 -8.51 -11.17 -6.97
CA ASN A 325 -8.49 -11.68 -8.34
C ASN A 325 -9.47 -12.85 -8.56
N THR A 326 -9.80 -13.59 -7.50
CA THR A 326 -10.71 -14.76 -7.57
C THR A 326 -12.16 -14.42 -7.23
N GLY A 327 -12.51 -13.14 -7.16
CA GLY A 327 -13.91 -12.69 -7.04
C GLY A 327 -14.18 -11.64 -5.96
N ARG A 328 -13.18 -11.20 -5.19
CA ARG A 328 -13.35 -10.27 -4.03
C ARG A 328 -14.26 -10.84 -2.95
N ASP A 329 -14.48 -10.11 -1.85
CA ASP A 329 -15.29 -10.54 -0.70
C ASP A 329 -14.95 -11.96 -0.19
N LYS A 330 -13.64 -12.23 -0.06
CA LYS A 330 -13.12 -13.55 0.29
C LYS A 330 -11.98 -13.47 1.28
N VAL A 331 -11.84 -14.52 2.09
CA VAL A 331 -10.67 -14.77 2.91
C VAL A 331 -9.78 -15.79 2.22
N CYS A 332 -8.50 -15.47 2.05
CA CYS A 332 -7.50 -16.40 1.53
C CYS A 332 -6.33 -16.51 2.50
N VAL A 333 -5.83 -17.72 2.69
CA VAL A 333 -4.61 -17.95 3.49
C VAL A 333 -3.44 -18.09 2.54
N TYR A 334 -2.36 -17.37 2.84
CA TYR A 334 -1.10 -17.52 2.16
C TYR A 334 -0.63 -18.97 2.27
N ASN A 335 -0.43 -19.58 1.11
CA ASN A 335 0.20 -20.87 0.97
C ASN A 335 1.44 -20.68 0.10
N SER A 336 2.63 -21.01 0.63
CA SER A 336 3.88 -20.96 -0.14
C SER A 336 3.88 -21.94 -1.32
N GLU A 337 2.99 -22.93 -1.30
CA GLU A 337 2.78 -23.88 -2.38
C GLU A 337 1.68 -23.46 -3.37
N ASP A 338 0.92 -22.39 -3.09
CA ASP A 338 -0.12 -21.90 -4.00
C ASP A 338 0.50 -21.39 -5.31
N LEU A 339 -0.01 -21.91 -6.42
CA LEU A 339 0.47 -21.67 -7.79
C LEU A 339 0.56 -20.17 -8.10
N THR A 340 -0.34 -19.35 -7.56
CA THR A 340 -0.41 -17.91 -7.85
C THR A 340 0.71 -17.07 -7.24
N VAL A 341 1.32 -17.52 -6.13
CA VAL A 341 2.50 -16.87 -5.54
C VAL A 341 3.76 -17.26 -6.32
N LYS A 342 3.85 -18.53 -6.75
CA LYS A 342 4.92 -19.00 -7.65
C LYS A 342 4.86 -18.30 -9.01
N GLU A 343 3.66 -18.12 -9.56
CA GLU A 343 3.42 -17.41 -10.82
C GLU A 343 3.85 -15.94 -10.75
N ARG A 344 3.47 -15.20 -9.68
CA ARG A 344 3.93 -13.81 -9.53
C ARG A 344 5.44 -13.68 -9.31
N ARG A 345 6.07 -14.60 -8.58
CA ARG A 345 7.53 -14.63 -8.46
C ARG A 345 8.20 -14.92 -9.81
N ARG A 346 7.62 -15.83 -10.61
CA ARG A 346 8.05 -16.07 -11.98
C ARG A 346 7.90 -14.84 -12.85
N ASP A 347 6.79 -14.10 -12.75
CA ASP A 347 6.56 -12.87 -13.54
C ASP A 347 7.62 -11.81 -13.23
N ILE A 348 7.92 -11.57 -11.95
CA ILE A 348 8.95 -10.60 -11.52
C ILE A 348 10.33 -10.95 -12.10
N TYR A 349 10.66 -12.24 -12.17
CA TYR A 349 11.94 -12.72 -12.72
C TYR A 349 11.98 -12.68 -14.25
N TRP A 350 10.95 -13.21 -14.92
CA TRP A 350 10.94 -13.41 -16.37
C TRP A 350 10.59 -12.16 -17.17
N VAL A 351 9.76 -11.24 -16.67
CA VAL A 351 9.37 -10.03 -17.42
C VAL A 351 10.60 -9.18 -17.82
N PRO A 352 11.54 -8.85 -16.91
CA PRO A 352 12.76 -8.15 -17.28
C PRO A 352 13.62 -8.93 -18.29
N LEU A 353 13.72 -10.25 -18.14
CA LEU A 353 14.50 -11.12 -19.03
C LEU A 353 13.92 -11.20 -20.44
N ILE A 354 12.61 -11.39 -20.59
CA ILE A 354 11.93 -11.42 -21.89
C ILE A 354 12.11 -10.07 -22.60
N ARG A 355 11.89 -8.96 -21.89
CA ARG A 355 12.09 -7.61 -22.44
C ARG A 355 13.53 -7.36 -22.85
N LYS A 356 14.50 -7.87 -22.09
CA LYS A 356 15.92 -7.81 -22.43
C LYS A 356 16.21 -8.64 -23.68
N ALA A 357 15.72 -9.88 -23.75
CA ALA A 357 15.96 -10.78 -24.87
C ALA A 357 15.39 -10.25 -26.20
N LEU A 358 14.22 -9.61 -26.16
CA LEU A 358 13.62 -8.92 -27.31
C LEU A 358 14.45 -7.72 -27.81
N ARG A 359 15.18 -7.03 -26.92
CA ARG A 359 16.06 -5.89 -27.30
C ARG A 359 17.46 -6.33 -27.71
N ASP A 360 18.03 -7.28 -26.99
CA ASP A 360 19.45 -7.65 -27.07
C ASP A 360 19.68 -8.84 -28.02
N ASN A 361 18.72 -9.17 -28.90
CA ASN A 361 18.78 -10.30 -29.85
C ASN A 361 19.20 -11.64 -29.20
N SER A 362 18.72 -11.89 -27.98
CA SER A 362 19.02 -13.14 -27.25
C SER A 362 18.03 -14.26 -27.59
N LEU A 363 16.98 -13.96 -28.36
CA LEU A 363 16.09 -14.93 -28.96
C LEU A 363 16.71 -15.50 -30.24
N PHE A 364 16.45 -16.78 -30.53
CA PHE A 364 16.85 -17.42 -31.78
C PHE A 364 15.88 -18.53 -32.15
N LEU A 365 15.83 -18.83 -33.45
CA LEU A 365 14.97 -19.88 -34.02
C LEU A 365 15.76 -21.18 -34.17
N VAL A 366 15.10 -22.30 -33.88
CA VAL A 366 15.53 -23.65 -34.28
C VAL A 366 14.42 -24.29 -35.11
N PHE A 367 14.78 -25.29 -35.91
CA PHE A 367 13.94 -25.86 -36.95
C PHE A 367 13.82 -27.36 -36.74
N GLN A 368 12.59 -27.88 -36.76
CA GLN A 368 12.33 -29.31 -36.70
C GLN A 368 11.67 -29.80 -37.99
N PRO A 369 12.17 -30.85 -38.66
CA PRO A 369 11.61 -31.30 -39.93
C PRO A 369 10.25 -31.98 -39.74
N VAL A 370 9.31 -31.64 -40.63
CA VAL A 370 8.04 -32.33 -40.82
C VAL A 370 8.11 -33.12 -42.12
N VAL A 371 7.99 -34.44 -42.03
CA VAL A 371 8.32 -35.37 -43.12
C VAL A 371 7.05 -36.02 -43.67
N GLN A 372 6.96 -36.11 -45.00
CA GLN A 372 5.90 -36.85 -45.66
C GLN A 372 6.11 -38.35 -45.50
N LEU A 373 5.14 -39.05 -44.90
CA LEU A 373 5.27 -40.48 -44.56
C LEU A 373 5.26 -41.38 -45.81
N ALA A 374 4.72 -40.89 -46.93
CA ALA A 374 4.63 -41.64 -48.17
C ALA A 374 6.01 -41.92 -48.78
N ASP A 375 6.85 -40.90 -48.89
CA ASP A 375 8.11 -40.90 -49.64
C ASP A 375 9.33 -40.50 -48.80
N GLY A 376 9.15 -40.01 -47.57
CA GLY A 376 10.22 -39.61 -46.65
C GLY A 376 10.81 -38.22 -46.90
N ASN A 377 10.23 -37.46 -47.82
CA ASN A 377 10.69 -36.11 -48.14
C ASN A 377 10.25 -35.10 -47.06
N ILE A 378 11.11 -34.12 -46.78
CA ILE A 378 10.78 -33.01 -45.87
C ILE A 378 9.78 -32.09 -46.56
N SER A 379 8.62 -31.88 -45.95
CA SER A 379 7.60 -30.96 -46.46
C SER A 379 7.89 -29.52 -46.04
N HIS A 380 8.21 -29.31 -44.77
CA HIS A 380 8.48 -28.02 -44.16
C HIS A 380 9.19 -28.24 -42.82
N TYR A 381 9.61 -27.15 -42.18
CA TYR A 381 10.18 -27.18 -40.84
C TYR A 381 9.32 -26.38 -39.88
N GLU A 382 9.01 -26.95 -38.72
CA GLU A 382 8.42 -26.18 -37.63
C GLU A 382 9.49 -25.28 -37.00
N VAL A 383 9.13 -24.02 -36.84
CA VAL A 383 9.94 -22.98 -36.21
C VAL A 383 9.66 -22.99 -34.72
N LEU A 384 10.71 -23.25 -33.94
CA LEU A 384 10.64 -23.30 -32.49
C LEU A 384 11.54 -22.22 -31.90
N LEU A 385 10.96 -21.40 -31.03
CA LEU A 385 11.68 -20.32 -30.36
C LEU A 385 12.59 -20.86 -29.25
N ARG A 386 13.78 -20.27 -29.12
CA ARG A 386 14.71 -20.48 -28.00
C ARG A 386 15.25 -19.15 -27.50
N MET A 387 15.65 -19.09 -26.24
CA MET A 387 16.29 -17.92 -25.64
C MET A 387 17.65 -18.30 -25.06
N ARG A 388 18.66 -17.45 -25.25
CA ARG A 388 19.96 -17.59 -24.60
C ARG A 388 19.92 -16.98 -23.19
N GLY A 389 20.26 -17.80 -22.20
CA GLY A 389 20.45 -17.41 -20.81
C GLY A 389 21.89 -16.97 -20.52
N GLU A 390 22.21 -16.82 -19.23
CA GLU A 390 23.58 -16.57 -18.80
C GLU A 390 24.45 -17.82 -19.01
N GLY A 391 25.71 -17.64 -19.40
CA GLY A 391 26.64 -18.77 -19.58
C GLY A 391 26.33 -19.72 -20.74
N ASP A 392 25.70 -19.22 -21.82
CA ASP A 392 25.28 -20.00 -23.01
C ASP A 392 24.21 -21.08 -22.74
N GLU A 393 23.49 -20.99 -21.61
CA GLU A 393 22.32 -21.84 -21.35
C GLU A 393 21.21 -21.61 -22.40
N ILE A 394 20.61 -22.70 -22.90
CA ILE A 394 19.47 -22.63 -23.81
C ILE A 394 18.18 -22.78 -23.01
N ILE A 395 17.39 -21.71 -22.98
CA ILE A 395 16.10 -21.65 -22.29
C ILE A 395 14.98 -22.01 -23.28
N THR A 396 14.13 -22.96 -22.88
CA THR A 396 12.99 -23.46 -23.66
C THR A 396 11.74 -22.60 -23.46
N PRO A 397 10.82 -22.55 -24.46
CA PRO A 397 9.61 -21.73 -24.40
C PRO A 397 8.71 -22.03 -23.20
N ASP A 398 8.64 -23.28 -22.73
CA ASP A 398 7.82 -23.69 -21.57
C ASP A 398 8.12 -22.89 -20.29
N GLN A 399 9.32 -22.32 -20.19
CA GLN A 399 9.74 -21.55 -19.02
C GLN A 399 9.23 -20.10 -19.04
N PHE A 400 9.11 -19.48 -20.23
CA PHE A 400 8.86 -18.05 -20.36
C PHE A 400 7.59 -17.68 -21.16
N ILE A 401 7.11 -18.53 -22.08
CA ILE A 401 5.88 -18.28 -22.85
C ILE A 401 4.66 -18.10 -21.95
N PRO A 402 4.41 -18.93 -20.90
CA PRO A 402 3.27 -18.71 -20.01
C PRO A 402 3.30 -17.35 -19.29
N VAL A 403 4.50 -16.83 -19.00
CA VAL A 403 4.67 -15.48 -18.43
C VAL A 403 4.41 -14.42 -19.50
N ALA A 404 4.93 -14.61 -20.71
CA ALA A 404 4.73 -13.69 -21.82
C ALA A 404 3.24 -13.52 -22.17
N GLU A 405 2.46 -14.61 -22.15
CA GLU A 405 1.01 -14.59 -22.39
C GLU A 405 0.29 -13.80 -21.29
N ARG A 406 0.52 -14.12 -20.02
CA ARG A 406 -0.12 -13.41 -18.89
C ARG A 406 0.21 -11.92 -18.84
N THR A 407 1.42 -11.54 -19.26
CA THR A 407 1.91 -10.15 -19.16
C THR A 407 1.72 -9.35 -20.44
N GLY A 408 1.16 -9.96 -21.49
CA GLY A 408 0.94 -9.35 -22.80
C GLY A 408 2.21 -9.20 -23.65
N LEU A 409 3.37 -9.67 -23.17
CA LEU A 409 4.62 -9.66 -23.94
C LEU A 409 4.62 -10.65 -25.11
N ILE A 410 3.71 -11.63 -25.11
CA ILE A 410 3.61 -12.64 -26.16
C ILE A 410 3.39 -12.02 -27.54
N HIS A 411 2.65 -10.91 -27.62
CA HIS A 411 2.42 -10.23 -28.89
C HIS A 411 3.72 -9.76 -29.55
N ALA A 412 4.64 -9.19 -28.76
CA ALA A 412 5.95 -8.77 -29.26
C ALA A 412 6.81 -9.97 -29.69
N ILE A 413 6.65 -11.11 -29.02
CA ILE A 413 7.33 -12.35 -29.39
C ILE A 413 6.76 -12.91 -30.71
N ASP A 414 5.43 -12.94 -30.88
CA ASP A 414 4.80 -13.40 -32.12
C ASP A 414 5.31 -12.60 -33.32
N LEU A 415 5.30 -11.25 -33.23
CA LEU A 415 5.83 -10.39 -34.30
C LEU A 415 7.31 -10.66 -34.57
N TRP A 416 8.12 -10.76 -33.51
CA TRP A 416 9.55 -11.04 -33.64
C TRP A 416 9.81 -12.38 -34.34
N VAL A 417 9.08 -13.44 -33.98
CA VAL A 417 9.23 -14.77 -34.60
C VAL A 417 8.84 -14.73 -36.07
N VAL A 418 7.72 -14.09 -36.40
CA VAL A 418 7.25 -13.94 -37.79
C VAL A 418 8.27 -13.21 -38.64
N GLU A 419 8.75 -12.05 -38.19
CA GLU A 419 9.74 -11.26 -38.92
C GLU A 419 11.03 -12.05 -39.15
N ASN A 420 11.56 -12.68 -38.11
CA ASN A 420 12.82 -13.43 -38.20
C ASN A 420 12.68 -14.70 -39.04
N ALA A 421 11.52 -15.34 -39.06
CA ALA A 421 11.27 -16.50 -39.92
C ALA A 421 11.19 -16.10 -41.40
N ILE A 422 10.55 -14.97 -41.72
CA ILE A 422 10.51 -14.43 -43.09
C ILE A 422 11.91 -13.99 -43.52
N ASP A 423 12.64 -13.28 -42.66
CA ASP A 423 14.02 -12.85 -42.94
C ASP A 423 14.95 -14.07 -43.14
N PHE A 424 14.76 -15.14 -42.38
CA PHE A 424 15.48 -16.40 -42.59
C PHE A 424 15.18 -16.99 -43.98
N LEU A 425 13.91 -17.09 -44.39
CA LEU A 425 13.53 -17.59 -45.72
C LEU A 425 14.07 -16.72 -46.85
N ALA A 426 14.14 -15.41 -46.66
CA ALA A 426 14.66 -14.45 -47.63
C ALA A 426 16.19 -14.57 -47.79
N ALA A 427 16.90 -14.88 -46.70
CA ALA A 427 18.35 -15.06 -46.69
C ALA A 427 18.81 -16.41 -47.25
N LEU A 428 17.89 -17.38 -47.45
CA LEU A 428 18.24 -18.68 -48.00
C LEU A 428 18.71 -18.57 -49.46
N PRO A 429 19.75 -19.32 -49.86
CA PRO A 429 20.16 -19.41 -51.25
C PRO A 429 19.03 -19.90 -52.17
N SER A 430 19.05 -19.51 -53.45
CA SER A 430 18.02 -19.87 -54.42
C SER A 430 17.81 -21.37 -54.60
N TYR A 431 18.84 -22.20 -54.41
CA TYR A 431 18.72 -23.66 -54.48
C TYR A 431 17.96 -24.27 -53.28
N MET A 432 17.75 -23.50 -52.20
CA MET A 432 16.93 -23.86 -51.04
C MET A 432 15.53 -23.22 -51.09
N SER A 433 15.05 -22.82 -52.28
CA SER A 433 13.70 -22.24 -52.45
C SER A 433 12.57 -23.20 -52.07
N TYR A 434 12.85 -24.50 -51.96
CA TYR A 434 11.91 -25.53 -51.52
C TYR A 434 11.63 -25.49 -50.01
N VAL A 435 12.48 -24.84 -49.22
CA VAL A 435 12.32 -24.77 -47.77
C VAL A 435 11.08 -23.95 -47.44
N SER A 436 10.18 -24.56 -46.67
CA SER A 436 8.97 -23.93 -46.13
C SER A 436 9.01 -24.02 -44.60
N LEU A 437 8.38 -23.05 -43.92
CA LEU A 437 8.36 -22.95 -42.47
C LEU A 437 6.93 -22.99 -41.93
N ALA A 438 6.75 -23.62 -40.78
CA ALA A 438 5.55 -23.53 -39.96
C ALA A 438 5.83 -22.74 -38.68
N ILE A 439 4.98 -21.77 -38.34
CA ILE A 439 5.19 -20.81 -37.25
C ILE A 439 3.99 -20.86 -36.31
N ASN A 440 4.26 -21.14 -35.04
CA ASN A 440 3.27 -21.08 -33.97
C ASN A 440 2.85 -19.63 -33.67
N LEU A 441 1.54 -19.39 -33.57
CA LEU A 441 0.96 -18.12 -33.15
C LEU A 441 0.22 -18.28 -31.83
N SER A 442 0.41 -17.33 -30.91
CA SER A 442 -0.29 -17.34 -29.63
C SER A 442 -1.81 -17.17 -29.76
N SER A 443 -2.55 -17.57 -28.73
CA SER A 443 -4.02 -17.42 -28.65
C SER A 443 -4.50 -15.97 -28.76
N THR A 444 -3.65 -15.03 -28.39
CA THR A 444 -3.95 -13.60 -28.44
C THR A 444 -3.49 -12.92 -29.74
N ALA A 445 -2.71 -13.60 -30.58
CA ALA A 445 -2.10 -13.02 -31.77
C ALA A 445 -3.14 -12.35 -32.71
N PHE A 446 -4.30 -12.99 -32.89
CA PHE A 446 -5.37 -12.48 -33.75
C PHE A 446 -6.21 -11.34 -33.15
N GLN A 447 -5.96 -10.98 -31.89
CA GLN A 447 -6.60 -9.82 -31.26
C GLN A 447 -5.91 -8.51 -31.68
N TYR A 448 -4.65 -8.60 -32.13
CA TYR A 448 -3.84 -7.45 -32.51
C TYR A 448 -3.85 -7.25 -34.03
N PRO A 449 -4.31 -6.09 -34.53
CA PRO A 449 -4.35 -5.81 -35.97
C PRO A 449 -2.97 -5.83 -36.64
N ASP A 450 -1.93 -5.47 -35.87
CA ASP A 450 -0.58 -5.24 -36.35
C ASP A 450 0.06 -6.49 -36.97
N LEU A 451 -0.36 -7.69 -36.56
CA LEU A 451 0.14 -8.95 -37.11
C LEU A 451 -0.05 -9.05 -38.63
N LEU A 452 -1.23 -8.67 -39.13
CA LEU A 452 -1.52 -8.76 -40.57
C LEU A 452 -0.66 -7.77 -41.36
N SER A 453 -0.54 -6.53 -40.88
CA SER A 453 0.33 -5.53 -41.52
C SER A 453 1.77 -5.98 -41.53
N THR A 454 2.29 -6.50 -40.39
CA THR A 454 3.66 -6.99 -40.31
C THR A 454 3.91 -8.13 -41.32
N ILE A 455 3.01 -9.11 -41.42
CA ILE A 455 3.15 -10.20 -42.41
C ILE A 455 3.14 -9.64 -43.84
N SER A 456 2.18 -8.77 -44.16
CA SER A 456 2.02 -8.19 -45.49
C SER A 456 3.26 -7.38 -45.90
N ASP A 457 3.67 -6.43 -45.06
CA ASP A 457 4.79 -5.53 -45.32
C ASP A 457 6.09 -6.31 -45.47
N LYS A 458 6.28 -7.34 -44.65
CA LYS A 458 7.51 -8.15 -44.67
C LYS A 458 7.59 -9.07 -45.89
N LEU A 459 6.47 -9.65 -46.32
CA LEU A 459 6.41 -10.40 -47.57
C LEU A 459 6.68 -9.50 -48.79
N GLU A 460 6.12 -8.29 -48.82
CA GLU A 460 6.35 -7.32 -49.89
C GLU A 460 7.82 -6.87 -49.94
N MET A 461 8.43 -6.62 -48.77
CA MET A 461 9.84 -6.19 -48.70
C MET A 461 10.83 -7.29 -49.10
N THR A 462 10.54 -8.55 -48.75
CA THR A 462 11.48 -9.67 -48.91
C THR A 462 11.25 -10.51 -50.16
N TRP A 463 10.10 -10.35 -50.82
CA TRP A 463 9.68 -11.15 -51.98
C TRP A 463 9.63 -12.66 -51.72
N VAL A 464 9.51 -13.06 -50.45
CA VAL A 464 9.30 -14.46 -50.07
C VAL A 464 7.92 -14.89 -50.54
N ASP A 465 7.85 -16.03 -51.22
CA ASP A 465 6.57 -16.65 -51.57
C ASP A 465 5.80 -17.01 -50.30
N ALA A 466 4.64 -16.36 -50.10
CA ALA A 466 3.75 -16.59 -48.97
C ALA A 466 3.34 -18.06 -48.81
N GLY A 467 3.29 -18.83 -49.92
CA GLY A 467 2.97 -20.26 -49.90
C GLY A 467 4.00 -21.14 -49.14
N ARG A 468 5.16 -20.57 -48.81
CA ARG A 468 6.22 -21.19 -48.00
C ARG A 468 6.02 -21.00 -46.50
N LEU A 469 5.03 -20.22 -46.08
CA LEU A 469 4.68 -19.98 -44.68
C LEU A 469 3.39 -20.69 -44.32
N THR A 470 3.45 -21.46 -43.24
CA THR A 470 2.29 -22.05 -42.58
C THR A 470 2.19 -21.48 -41.17
N PHE A 471 1.02 -21.02 -40.75
CA PHE A 471 0.79 -20.56 -39.39
C PHE A 471 0.01 -21.60 -38.61
N GLU A 472 0.46 -21.89 -37.39
CA GLU A 472 -0.12 -22.89 -36.51
C GLU A 472 -0.83 -22.22 -35.34
N ILE A 473 -2.01 -22.73 -35.00
CA ILE A 473 -2.84 -22.24 -33.91
C ILE A 473 -3.37 -23.42 -33.11
N THR A 474 -3.34 -23.35 -31.79
CA THR A 474 -3.91 -24.43 -30.97
C THR A 474 -5.43 -24.49 -31.10
N GLU A 475 -6.01 -25.68 -30.88
CA GLU A 475 -7.47 -25.87 -30.88
C GLU A 475 -8.17 -24.91 -29.91
N THR A 476 -7.65 -24.76 -28.70
CA THR A 476 -8.21 -23.87 -27.67
C THR A 476 -8.16 -22.40 -28.09
N ALA A 477 -7.03 -21.95 -28.65
CA ALA A 477 -6.88 -20.59 -29.18
C ALA A 477 -7.89 -20.26 -30.29
N ALA A 478 -8.19 -21.25 -31.13
CA ALA A 478 -9.16 -21.08 -32.21
C ALA A 478 -10.59 -20.87 -31.67
N VAL A 479 -10.95 -21.52 -30.56
CA VAL A 479 -12.31 -21.50 -30.00
C VAL A 479 -12.61 -20.23 -29.18
N ASP A 480 -11.65 -19.74 -28.40
CA ASP A 480 -11.86 -18.60 -27.47
C ASP A 480 -12.38 -17.31 -28.17
N ASN A 481 -12.05 -17.11 -29.45
CA ASN A 481 -12.51 -15.96 -30.24
C ASN A 481 -12.83 -16.32 -31.70
N PHE A 482 -13.62 -17.37 -31.86
CA PHE A 482 -13.91 -18.07 -33.12
C PHE A 482 -14.08 -17.16 -34.36
N ASP A 483 -14.99 -16.18 -34.32
CA ASP A 483 -15.27 -15.34 -35.50
C ASP A 483 -14.12 -14.40 -35.88
N LYS A 484 -13.45 -13.80 -34.88
CA LYS A 484 -12.31 -12.91 -35.14
C LYS A 484 -11.12 -13.71 -35.69
N THR A 485 -10.82 -14.85 -35.06
CA THR A 485 -9.75 -15.75 -35.51
C THR A 485 -10.00 -16.21 -36.94
N ARG A 486 -11.21 -16.68 -37.26
CA ARG A 486 -11.59 -17.09 -38.62
C ARG A 486 -11.42 -15.96 -39.65
N HIS A 487 -11.83 -14.73 -39.31
CA HIS A 487 -11.70 -13.59 -40.21
C HIS A 487 -10.24 -13.25 -40.49
N MET A 488 -9.39 -13.28 -39.46
CA MET A 488 -7.96 -13.00 -39.56
C MET A 488 -7.22 -14.08 -40.37
N ILE A 489 -7.53 -15.37 -40.14
CA ILE A 489 -7.01 -16.48 -40.95
C ILE A 489 -7.33 -16.27 -42.43
N ASN A 490 -8.58 -15.93 -42.77
CA ASN A 490 -8.96 -15.69 -44.17
C ASN A 490 -8.16 -14.54 -44.81
N LYS A 491 -7.88 -13.47 -44.06
CA LYS A 491 -7.05 -12.36 -44.55
C LYS A 491 -5.61 -12.80 -44.80
N ILE A 492 -5.00 -13.54 -43.88
CA ILE A 492 -3.63 -14.01 -44.03
C ILE A 492 -3.54 -15.05 -45.16
N ARG A 493 -4.55 -15.92 -45.33
CA ARG A 493 -4.63 -16.84 -46.48
C ARG A 493 -4.80 -16.12 -47.80
N ALA A 494 -5.47 -14.97 -47.84
CA ALA A 494 -5.58 -14.16 -49.05
C ALA A 494 -4.22 -13.60 -49.51
N LEU A 495 -3.21 -13.54 -48.63
CA LEU A 495 -1.82 -13.24 -48.99
C LEU A 495 -1.10 -14.43 -49.63
N GLY A 496 -1.64 -15.65 -49.48
CA GLY A 496 -1.05 -16.91 -49.99
C GLY A 496 -0.49 -17.84 -48.91
N CYS A 497 -0.50 -17.44 -47.64
CA CYS A 497 -0.03 -18.28 -46.53
C CYS A 497 -0.99 -19.45 -46.24
N LYS A 498 -0.47 -20.51 -45.63
CA LYS A 498 -1.22 -21.69 -45.19
C LYS A 498 -1.49 -21.66 -43.69
N PHE A 499 -2.44 -22.47 -43.24
CA PHE A 499 -2.71 -22.64 -41.81
C PHE A 499 -2.80 -24.10 -41.38
N ALA A 500 -2.35 -24.36 -40.16
CA ALA A 500 -2.51 -25.63 -39.47
C ALA A 500 -3.28 -25.42 -38.14
N LEU A 501 -4.11 -26.40 -37.79
CA LEU A 501 -4.69 -26.51 -36.46
C LEU A 501 -3.83 -27.46 -35.62
N ASP A 502 -3.33 -26.97 -34.49
CA ASP A 502 -2.41 -27.66 -33.59
C ASP A 502 -3.10 -28.28 -32.36
N ASP A 503 -2.45 -29.25 -31.72
CA ASP A 503 -2.94 -30.00 -30.55
C ASP A 503 -4.34 -30.62 -30.75
N PHE A 504 -4.66 -31.08 -31.97
CA PHE A 504 -6.00 -31.57 -32.27
C PHE A 504 -6.30 -32.84 -31.46
N GLY A 505 -7.34 -32.76 -30.62
CA GLY A 505 -7.78 -33.86 -29.76
C GLY A 505 -7.40 -33.74 -28.29
N ALA A 506 -6.62 -32.71 -27.89
CA ALA A 506 -6.30 -32.44 -26.49
C ALA A 506 -7.45 -31.81 -25.69
N GLY A 507 -8.42 -31.20 -26.36
CA GLY A 507 -9.53 -30.45 -25.76
C GLY A 507 -10.93 -31.01 -26.04
N PHE A 508 -11.94 -30.13 -25.98
CA PHE A 508 -13.31 -30.45 -26.41
C PHE A 508 -13.37 -30.57 -27.93
N CYS A 509 -13.06 -31.75 -28.47
CA CYS A 509 -13.13 -32.10 -29.89
C CYS A 509 -14.49 -31.74 -30.50
N SER A 510 -14.66 -30.51 -30.99
CA SER A 510 -15.89 -30.11 -31.67
C SER A 510 -15.59 -30.07 -33.15
N PHE A 511 -15.89 -31.18 -33.83
CA PHE A 511 -15.78 -31.34 -35.28
C PHE A 511 -16.47 -30.22 -36.08
N ASN A 512 -17.40 -29.50 -35.45
CA ASN A 512 -18.03 -28.31 -36.00
C ASN A 512 -17.02 -27.18 -36.30
N TYR A 513 -15.99 -27.02 -35.45
CA TYR A 513 -14.92 -26.04 -35.66
C TYR A 513 -14.01 -26.47 -36.81
N LEU A 514 -13.65 -27.75 -36.87
CA LEU A 514 -12.82 -28.27 -37.96
C LEU A 514 -13.50 -28.10 -39.33
N LYS A 515 -14.82 -28.24 -39.39
CA LYS A 515 -15.62 -28.00 -40.61
C LYS A 515 -15.57 -26.54 -41.08
N THR A 516 -15.48 -25.59 -40.14
CA THR A 516 -15.68 -24.16 -40.41
C THR A 516 -14.39 -23.36 -40.48
N PHE A 517 -13.30 -23.88 -39.89
CA PHE A 517 -11.99 -23.26 -39.97
C PHE A 517 -11.31 -23.52 -41.33
N PRO A 518 -10.86 -22.45 -42.02
CA PRO A 518 -10.18 -22.53 -43.30
C PRO A 518 -8.70 -22.92 -43.13
N VAL A 519 -8.43 -24.03 -42.45
CA VAL A 519 -7.07 -24.59 -42.27
C VAL A 519 -6.77 -25.67 -43.30
N ASP A 520 -5.50 -25.76 -43.69
CA ASP A 520 -4.97 -26.70 -44.68
C ASP A 520 -4.45 -28.01 -44.02
N TYR A 521 -3.95 -27.90 -42.78
CA TYR A 521 -3.41 -29.01 -42.00
C TYR A 521 -4.09 -29.17 -40.64
N VAL A 522 -4.03 -30.39 -40.10
CA VAL A 522 -4.44 -30.75 -38.75
C VAL A 522 -3.31 -31.57 -38.12
N LYS A 523 -2.73 -31.07 -37.02
CA LYS A 523 -1.69 -31.74 -36.25
C LYS A 523 -2.36 -32.54 -35.13
N ILE A 524 -2.16 -33.85 -35.13
CA ILE A 524 -2.69 -34.79 -34.16
C ILE A 524 -1.78 -34.79 -32.94
N ASP A 525 -2.35 -34.47 -31.78
CA ASP A 525 -1.63 -34.33 -30.53
C ASP A 525 -0.84 -35.62 -30.18
N GLY A 526 0.38 -35.42 -29.68
CA GLY A 526 1.30 -36.50 -29.34
C GLY A 526 0.77 -37.52 -28.32
N GLN A 527 -0.22 -37.17 -27.50
CA GLN A 527 -0.82 -38.10 -26.54
C GLN A 527 -1.42 -39.34 -27.20
N PHE A 528 -1.95 -39.20 -28.42
CA PHE A 528 -2.49 -40.33 -29.20
C PHE A 528 -1.40 -41.10 -29.97
N ILE A 529 -0.22 -40.51 -30.12
CA ILE A 529 0.86 -41.06 -30.94
C ILE A 529 1.87 -41.85 -30.09
N LYS A 530 2.13 -41.42 -28.86
CA LYS A 530 3.14 -42.02 -27.96
C LYS A 530 2.94 -43.53 -27.74
N ASN A 531 1.70 -43.97 -27.53
CA ASN A 531 1.37 -45.38 -27.24
C ASN A 531 0.71 -46.11 -28.42
N LEU A 532 0.80 -45.56 -29.64
CA LEU A 532 0.06 -46.02 -30.82
C LEU A 532 0.30 -47.50 -31.15
N LEU A 533 1.50 -48.02 -30.90
CA LEU A 533 1.84 -49.42 -31.22
C LEU A 533 1.18 -50.43 -30.28
N GLU A 534 0.91 -50.03 -29.03
CA GLU A 534 0.46 -50.92 -27.96
C GLU A 534 -1.02 -50.72 -27.61
N ASN A 535 -1.60 -49.58 -27.97
CA ASN A 535 -2.97 -49.22 -27.63
C ASN A 535 -3.89 -49.21 -28.87
N GLU A 536 -4.75 -50.21 -28.98
CA GLU A 536 -5.75 -50.30 -30.06
C GLU A 536 -6.74 -49.13 -30.06
N THR A 537 -7.05 -48.57 -28.88
CA THR A 537 -7.95 -47.42 -28.75
C THR A 537 -7.34 -46.19 -29.44
N ASP A 538 -6.06 -45.93 -29.19
CA ASP A 538 -5.34 -44.81 -29.82
C ASP A 538 -5.29 -44.99 -31.35
N GLN A 539 -5.06 -46.22 -31.83
CA GLN A 539 -5.09 -46.50 -33.28
C GLN A 539 -6.46 -46.21 -33.90
N ILE A 540 -7.56 -46.58 -33.23
CA ILE A 540 -8.92 -46.32 -33.71
C ILE A 540 -9.21 -44.81 -33.72
N LEU A 541 -8.80 -44.10 -32.67
CA LEU A 541 -8.99 -42.64 -32.57
C LEU A 541 -8.23 -41.90 -33.66
N VAL A 542 -6.93 -42.18 -33.83
CA VAL A 542 -6.09 -41.57 -34.87
C VAL A 542 -6.67 -41.86 -36.26
N LYS A 543 -7.08 -43.11 -36.54
CA LYS A 543 -7.72 -43.47 -37.80
C LYS A 543 -8.99 -42.66 -38.07
N SER A 544 -9.81 -42.48 -37.04
CA SER A 544 -11.05 -41.69 -37.14
C SER A 544 -10.75 -40.22 -37.44
N MET A 545 -9.75 -39.62 -36.76
CA MET A 545 -9.31 -38.24 -37.00
C MET A 545 -8.81 -38.06 -38.44
N VAL A 546 -8.01 -39.00 -38.95
CA VAL A 546 -7.50 -39.00 -40.33
C VAL A 546 -8.65 -39.05 -41.34
N GLU A 547 -9.62 -39.94 -41.13
CA GLU A 547 -10.77 -40.06 -42.03
C GLU A 547 -11.60 -38.77 -42.07
N ILE A 548 -11.84 -38.15 -40.91
CA ILE A 548 -12.58 -36.90 -40.80
C ILE A 548 -11.83 -35.75 -41.48
N ALA A 549 -10.55 -35.59 -41.19
CA ALA A 549 -9.72 -34.55 -41.80
C ALA A 549 -9.69 -34.68 -43.32
N SER A 550 -9.49 -35.90 -43.83
CA SER A 550 -9.50 -36.22 -45.26
C SER A 550 -10.84 -35.87 -45.93
N LYS A 551 -11.97 -36.25 -45.31
CA LYS A 551 -13.32 -35.89 -45.79
C LYS A 551 -13.59 -34.39 -45.81
N LEU A 552 -12.90 -33.63 -44.96
CA LEU A 552 -12.95 -32.16 -44.93
C LEU A 552 -11.90 -31.50 -45.85
N GLY A 553 -11.15 -32.29 -46.63
CA GLY A 553 -10.13 -31.80 -47.56
C GLY A 553 -8.85 -31.31 -46.88
N LYS A 554 -8.58 -31.74 -45.65
CA LYS A 554 -7.43 -31.33 -44.84
C LYS A 554 -6.38 -32.44 -44.78
N LYS A 555 -5.11 -32.07 -44.69
CA LYS A 555 -4.01 -33.04 -44.50
C LYS A 555 -3.68 -33.21 -43.02
N THR A 556 -3.22 -34.38 -42.63
CA THR A 556 -2.87 -34.69 -41.23
C THR A 556 -1.37 -34.77 -40.99
N ILE A 557 -0.95 -34.26 -39.85
CA ILE A 557 0.42 -34.33 -39.34
C ILE A 557 0.35 -35.04 -37.99
N ALA A 558 1.16 -36.07 -37.76
CA ALA A 558 1.26 -36.71 -36.45
C ALA A 558 2.50 -36.20 -35.71
N GLU A 559 2.31 -35.75 -34.47
CA GLU A 559 3.40 -35.27 -33.62
C GLU A 559 4.00 -36.36 -32.73
N PHE A 560 5.14 -36.05 -32.11
CA PHE A 560 5.83 -36.97 -31.17
C PHE A 560 6.12 -38.37 -31.76
N VAL A 561 6.47 -38.43 -33.05
CA VAL A 561 6.91 -39.68 -33.70
C VAL A 561 8.35 -39.98 -33.27
N GLU A 562 8.50 -40.86 -32.27
CA GLU A 562 9.80 -41.19 -31.67
C GLU A 562 10.47 -42.44 -32.26
N SER A 563 9.72 -43.29 -32.96
CA SER A 563 10.24 -44.55 -33.52
C SER A 563 9.84 -44.76 -34.98
N THR A 564 10.67 -45.52 -35.71
CA THR A 564 10.36 -45.95 -37.08
C THR A 564 9.14 -46.87 -37.13
N GLY A 565 8.91 -47.69 -36.09
CA GLY A 565 7.71 -48.51 -35.95
C GLY A 565 6.44 -47.66 -35.91
N THR A 566 6.44 -46.59 -35.10
CA THR A 566 5.34 -45.62 -35.03
C THR A 566 5.11 -44.95 -36.38
N ALA A 567 6.17 -44.54 -37.08
CA ALA A 567 6.07 -43.92 -38.40
C ALA A 567 5.44 -44.85 -39.46
N LEU A 568 5.84 -46.13 -39.48
CA LEU A 568 5.25 -47.14 -40.37
C LEU A 568 3.76 -47.36 -40.05
N LYS A 569 3.41 -47.44 -38.76
CA LYS A 569 2.01 -47.60 -38.35
C LYS A 569 1.15 -46.40 -38.75
N LEU A 570 1.65 -45.19 -38.60
CA LEU A 570 0.96 -43.96 -39.04
C LEU A 570 0.77 -43.92 -40.56
N LYS A 571 1.75 -44.41 -41.32
CA LYS A 571 1.65 -44.58 -42.77
C LYS A 571 0.55 -45.57 -43.15
N GLU A 572 0.44 -46.71 -42.45
CA GLU A 572 -0.64 -47.68 -42.65
C GLU A 572 -2.02 -47.09 -42.36
N ILE A 573 -2.13 -46.27 -41.30
CA ILE A 573 -3.37 -45.60 -40.91
C ILE A 573 -3.78 -44.52 -41.93
N GLY A 574 -2.83 -44.01 -42.72
CA GLY A 574 -3.06 -43.02 -43.77
C GLY A 574 -2.76 -41.59 -43.37
N VAL A 575 -1.96 -41.37 -42.33
CA VAL A 575 -1.48 -40.03 -41.96
C VAL A 575 -0.55 -39.48 -43.05
N ASN A 576 -0.67 -38.19 -43.39
CA ASN A 576 0.10 -37.62 -44.49
C ASN A 576 1.55 -37.30 -44.09
N PHE A 577 1.74 -36.69 -42.91
CA PHE A 577 3.05 -36.23 -42.43
C PHE A 577 3.32 -36.70 -41.00
N GLY A 578 4.60 -36.80 -40.65
CA GLY A 578 5.06 -37.10 -39.29
C GLY A 578 6.10 -36.10 -38.83
N GLN A 579 6.08 -35.80 -37.54
CA GLN A 579 7.03 -34.93 -36.85
C GLN A 579 7.45 -35.58 -35.54
N GLY A 580 8.76 -35.57 -35.27
CA GLY A 580 9.30 -36.11 -34.03
C GLY A 580 10.76 -36.50 -34.14
N TYR A 581 11.33 -37.02 -33.06
CA TYR A 581 12.75 -37.34 -32.97
C TYR A 581 13.19 -38.48 -33.89
N ALA A 582 12.25 -39.29 -34.41
CA ALA A 582 12.54 -40.25 -35.45
C ALA A 582 13.02 -39.58 -36.75
N PHE A 583 12.65 -38.33 -37.02
CA PHE A 583 12.99 -37.62 -38.26
C PHE A 583 14.08 -36.57 -38.08
N GLY A 584 14.17 -36.00 -36.88
CA GLY A 584 15.16 -34.99 -36.53
C GLY A 584 14.77 -34.28 -35.23
N LYS A 585 15.79 -33.94 -34.43
CA LYS A 585 15.60 -33.04 -33.28
C LYS A 585 15.62 -31.59 -33.75
N PRO A 586 14.98 -30.67 -33.02
CA PRO A 586 15.10 -29.25 -33.28
C PRO A 586 16.56 -28.80 -33.26
N ASP A 587 17.04 -28.21 -34.36
CA ASP A 587 18.42 -27.73 -34.50
C ASP A 587 18.44 -26.36 -35.20
N ARG A 588 19.51 -25.60 -35.03
CA ARG A 588 19.73 -24.33 -35.73
C ARG A 588 19.99 -24.54 -37.22
N ASN A 589 20.57 -25.68 -37.59
CA ASN A 589 20.85 -26.02 -38.98
C ASN A 589 19.70 -26.84 -39.57
N LEU A 590 19.31 -26.51 -40.80
CA LEU A 590 18.32 -27.30 -41.54
C LEU A 590 18.91 -28.67 -41.89
N ILE A 591 18.20 -29.73 -41.52
CA ILE A 591 18.53 -31.10 -41.94
C ILE A 591 18.17 -31.26 -43.42
N ASP A 592 19.10 -31.74 -44.24
CA ASP A 592 18.82 -31.98 -45.65
C ASP A 592 17.91 -33.20 -45.86
N SER A 593 16.99 -33.06 -46.80
CA SER A 593 16.04 -34.07 -47.30
C SER A 593 16.63 -35.45 -47.57
N GLN A 594 17.90 -35.53 -47.99
CA GLN A 594 18.57 -36.81 -48.27
C GLN A 594 18.83 -37.66 -47.01
N VAL A 595 18.91 -37.04 -45.82
CA VAL A 595 19.18 -37.72 -44.55
C VAL A 595 17.90 -38.36 -43.97
N SER A 596 16.73 -37.73 -44.13
CA SER A 596 15.46 -38.25 -43.61
C SER A 596 14.99 -39.52 -44.34
N ASN A 597 15.24 -39.64 -45.65
CA ASN A 597 14.94 -40.85 -46.42
C ASN A 597 15.69 -42.09 -45.93
N ALA A 598 16.94 -41.92 -45.47
CA ALA A 598 17.73 -43.01 -44.93
C ALA A 598 17.16 -43.53 -43.59
N ILE A 599 16.44 -42.70 -42.82
CA ILE A 599 15.95 -43.07 -41.49
C ILE A 599 14.62 -43.83 -41.55
N LEU A 600 13.71 -43.47 -42.46
CA LEU A 600 12.43 -44.17 -42.67
C LEU A 600 12.58 -45.51 -43.38
N PHE A 601 13.56 -45.63 -44.28
CA PHE A 601 13.73 -46.81 -45.16
C PHE A 601 15.00 -47.64 -44.87
N ALA A 602 15.76 -47.34 -43.82
CA ALA A 602 16.79 -48.26 -43.33
C ALA A 602 16.13 -49.53 -42.79
N ALA A 603 16.34 -50.66 -43.46
CA ALA A 603 15.83 -51.96 -43.04
C ALA A 603 16.19 -52.25 -41.56
N PRO A 604 15.28 -52.83 -40.76
CA PRO A 604 15.58 -53.19 -39.39
C PRO A 604 16.72 -54.21 -39.38
N LYS A 605 17.87 -53.85 -38.80
CA LYS A 605 18.91 -54.84 -38.48
C LYS A 605 18.31 -55.80 -37.46
N SER A 606 18.21 -57.08 -37.85
CA SER A 606 17.81 -58.17 -36.97
C SER A 606 18.64 -58.15 -35.68
N PRO A 607 18.03 -58.36 -34.50
CA PRO A 607 18.78 -58.41 -33.27
C PRO A 607 19.67 -59.65 -33.28
N THR A 608 20.98 -59.43 -33.33
CA THR A 608 21.98 -60.47 -33.13
C THR A 608 21.73 -61.07 -31.75
N LYS A 609 21.26 -62.33 -31.70
CA LYS A 609 21.28 -63.13 -30.48
C LYS A 609 22.74 -63.24 -30.03
N VAL A 610 23.07 -62.60 -28.92
CA VAL A 610 24.26 -62.92 -28.15
C VAL A 610 23.83 -63.97 -27.12
N ILE A 611 24.48 -65.14 -27.21
CA ILE A 611 24.37 -66.30 -26.31
C ILE A 611 24.99 -65.94 -24.97
#